data_AF-A0A3D0V370-F1
#
_entry.id   AF-A0A3D0V370-F1
#
_cell.length_a   1.000
_cell.length_b   1.000
_cell.length_c   1.000
_cell.angle_alpha   90.00
_cell.angle_beta   90.00
_cell.angle_gamma   90.00
#
_symmetry.space_group_name_H-M   'P 1'
#
loop_
_entity.id
_entity.type
_entity.pdbx_description
1 polymer ?
#
loop_
_entity_poly.entity_id
_entity_poly.type
_entity_poly.pdbx_seq_one_letter_code
_entity_poly.pdbx_strand_id
1 'polypeptide(L)'
;MHLANMVHWKSKVQIFDGIEFNDELRWIDVISEVAFLVMDLESRERPDLAWQFLNGYLSLTGDYAGLSLLDFYRSYLASVRAKVLSIRCAQLNVRDTKEQKILLDGVEHYLALASTYTQPRKPSVIMLHGLSGSGKSTLAASLNERLLAIWIRSDVERKRLFGLFDGSQGSLLKGDMYAPEVTKVTYQRLLDLTKSIIEDGYSVIVDATFLQLKERQMFYQAFDKTDV
;
A
#
# COMPACT_ATOMS: atom_id res chain seq x y z
N MET A 1 5.98 10.28 -6.85
CA MET A 1 6.03 11.55 -6.10
C MET A 1 6.70 11.33 -4.75
N HIS A 2 7.57 12.23 -4.31
CA HIS A 2 8.21 12.13 -2.99
C HIS A 2 8.00 13.43 -2.18
N LEU A 3 8.33 13.43 -0.89
CA LEU A 3 7.98 14.54 0.01
C LEU A 3 8.60 15.88 -0.37
N ALA A 4 9.73 15.89 -1.10
CA ALA A 4 10.34 17.15 -1.54
C ALA A 4 9.60 17.78 -2.73
N ASN A 5 8.62 17.08 -3.31
CA ASN A 5 7.68 17.58 -4.31
C ASN A 5 6.35 18.03 -3.65
N MET A 6 6.34 18.20 -2.33
CA MET A 6 5.18 18.64 -1.56
C MET A 6 5.53 19.87 -0.73
N VAL A 7 4.62 20.84 -0.72
CA VAL A 7 4.73 22.04 0.13
C VAL A 7 3.46 22.25 0.91
N HIS A 8 3.58 22.60 2.18
CA HIS A 8 2.46 23.06 2.97
C HIS A 8 2.22 24.54 2.70
N TRP A 9 1.19 24.87 1.93
CA TRP A 9 0.87 26.22 1.51
C TRP A 9 -0.61 26.53 1.77
N LYS A 10 -0.89 27.65 2.44
CA LYS A 10 -2.26 28.09 2.80
C LYS A 10 -3.09 26.98 3.48
N SER A 11 -2.49 26.32 4.47
CA SER A 11 -3.11 25.23 5.25
C SER A 11 -3.53 24.01 4.42
N LYS A 12 -2.91 23.82 3.26
CA LYS A 12 -3.13 22.66 2.38
C LYS A 12 -1.78 22.11 1.92
N VAL A 13 -1.73 20.80 1.73
CA VAL A 13 -0.61 20.18 1.01
C VAL A 13 -0.82 20.47 -0.46
N GLN A 14 0.17 21.10 -1.08
CA GLN A 14 0.25 21.28 -2.52
C GLN A 14 1.37 20.43 -3.06
N ILE A 15 1.11 19.82 -4.21
CA ILE A 15 2.04 18.97 -4.93
C ILE A 15 2.54 19.77 -6.14
N PHE A 16 3.81 19.59 -6.48
CA PHE A 16 4.38 20.14 -7.70
C PHE A 16 5.35 19.14 -8.31
N ASP A 17 5.42 19.08 -9.64
CA ASP A 17 6.42 18.29 -10.34
C ASP A 17 7.14 19.14 -11.39
N GLY A 18 8.47 19.05 -11.42
CA GLY A 18 9.33 19.80 -12.34
C GLY A 18 9.19 19.37 -13.80
N ILE A 19 8.42 18.31 -14.08
CA ILE A 19 8.14 17.81 -15.44
C ILE A 19 6.64 17.78 -15.78
N GLU A 20 5.77 18.35 -14.92
CA GLU A 20 4.31 18.31 -15.08
C GLU A 20 3.81 18.91 -16.41
N PHE A 21 4.59 19.80 -17.01
CA PHE A 21 4.29 20.46 -18.27
C PHE A 21 4.53 19.60 -19.51
N ASN A 22 5.24 18.46 -19.41
CA ASN A 22 5.59 17.62 -20.54
C ASN A 22 4.87 16.27 -20.46
N ASP A 23 3.93 16.03 -21.37
CA ASP A 23 3.14 14.80 -21.45
C ASP A 23 3.99 13.54 -21.58
N GLU A 24 5.06 13.58 -22.37
CA GLU A 24 5.96 12.44 -22.60
C GLU A 24 6.76 12.05 -21.35
N LEU A 25 6.93 12.99 -20.42
CA LEU A 25 7.68 12.77 -19.18
C LEU A 25 6.77 12.49 -17.98
N ARG A 26 5.58 13.09 -17.93
CA ARG A 26 4.68 13.00 -16.77
C ARG A 26 3.78 11.77 -16.76
N TRP A 27 3.54 11.13 -17.91
CA TRP A 27 2.72 9.93 -17.98
C TRP A 27 3.51 8.71 -17.57
N ILE A 28 3.25 8.25 -16.36
CA ILE A 28 3.91 7.11 -15.73
C ILE A 28 2.89 6.25 -15.01
N ASP A 29 3.33 5.06 -14.62
CA ASP A 29 2.53 4.15 -13.82
C ASP A 29 2.22 4.77 -12.44
N VAL A 30 0.94 4.80 -12.08
CA VAL A 30 0.45 5.34 -10.80
C VAL A 30 1.05 4.58 -9.63
N ILE A 31 1.23 3.25 -9.73
CA ILE A 31 1.82 2.50 -8.62
C ILE A 31 3.29 2.86 -8.40
N SER A 32 4.01 3.30 -9.45
CA SER A 32 5.36 3.83 -9.33
C SER A 32 5.37 5.12 -8.50
N GLU A 33 4.38 6.00 -8.71
CA GLU A 33 4.21 7.23 -7.96
C GLU A 33 3.88 6.99 -6.49
N VAL A 34 3.00 6.01 -6.22
CA VAL A 34 2.65 5.53 -4.88
C VAL A 34 3.88 4.93 -4.20
N ALA A 35 4.62 4.06 -4.89
CA ALA A 35 5.84 3.42 -4.39
C ALA A 35 6.88 4.46 -3.96
N PHE A 36 7.01 5.56 -4.71
CA PHE A 36 7.94 6.62 -4.36
C PHE A 36 7.58 7.27 -3.02
N LEU A 37 6.31 7.61 -2.79
CA LEU A 37 5.91 8.22 -1.52
C LEU A 37 6.06 7.24 -0.35
N VAL A 38 5.67 5.97 -0.56
CA VAL A 38 5.83 4.91 0.44
C VAL A 38 7.30 4.75 0.84
N MET A 39 8.19 4.61 -0.13
CA MET A 39 9.63 4.48 0.11
C MET A 39 10.22 5.73 0.79
N ASP A 40 9.78 6.94 0.39
CA ASP A 40 10.28 8.19 0.97
C ASP A 40 9.84 8.36 2.44
N LEU A 41 8.64 7.89 2.81
CA LEU A 41 8.17 7.83 4.21
C LEU A 41 8.92 6.75 5.02
N GLU A 42 9.13 5.56 4.45
CA GLU A 42 9.90 4.48 5.09
C GLU A 42 11.36 4.91 5.33
N SER A 43 11.99 5.62 4.39
CA SER A 43 13.35 6.19 4.56
C SER A 43 13.46 7.21 5.69
N ARG A 44 12.33 7.78 6.14
CA ARG A 44 12.24 8.71 7.28
C ARG A 44 11.77 8.03 8.56
N GLU A 45 11.86 6.71 8.61
CA GLU A 45 11.44 5.92 9.78
C GLU A 45 9.95 6.10 10.11
N ARG A 46 9.13 6.39 9.10
CA ARG A 46 7.66 6.52 9.22
C ARG A 46 6.89 5.47 8.40
N PRO A 47 7.12 4.17 8.66
CA PRO A 47 6.35 3.10 8.00
C PRO A 47 4.86 3.18 8.36
N ASP A 48 4.51 3.69 9.54
CA ASP A 48 3.12 3.94 9.94
C ASP A 48 2.36 4.82 8.93
N LEU A 49 2.97 5.94 8.52
CA LEU A 49 2.38 6.84 7.53
C LEU A 49 2.41 6.25 6.12
N ALA A 50 3.49 5.54 5.78
CA ALA A 50 3.64 4.90 4.48
C ALA A 50 2.52 3.88 4.22
N TRP A 51 2.24 3.05 5.21
CA TRP A 51 1.22 2.00 5.14
C TRP A 51 -0.19 2.56 5.32
N GLN A 52 -0.37 3.64 6.08
CA GLN A 52 -1.63 4.37 6.12
C GLN A 52 -1.97 4.96 4.74
N PHE A 53 -0.99 5.60 4.08
CA PHE A 53 -1.15 6.14 2.74
C PHE A 53 -1.47 5.05 1.72
N LEU A 54 -0.67 3.97 1.68
CA LEU A 54 -0.87 2.85 0.76
C LEU A 54 -2.27 2.24 0.92
N ASN A 55 -2.69 1.94 2.15
CA ASN A 55 -4.02 1.40 2.39
C ASN A 55 -5.14 2.37 2.02
N GLY A 56 -4.94 3.68 2.22
CA GLY A 56 -5.85 4.71 1.76
C GLY A 56 -6.00 4.71 0.24
N TYR A 57 -4.87 4.68 -0.49
CA TYR A 57 -4.84 4.58 -1.95
C TYR A 57 -5.59 3.33 -2.44
N LEU A 58 -5.24 2.16 -1.93
CA LEU A 58 -5.84 0.88 -2.32
C LEU A 58 -7.33 0.82 -1.99
N SER A 59 -7.74 1.33 -0.83
CA SER A 59 -9.15 1.36 -0.43
C SER A 59 -9.98 2.29 -1.30
N LEU A 60 -9.40 3.38 -1.80
CA LEU A 60 -10.10 4.31 -2.69
C LEU A 60 -10.18 3.72 -4.11
N THR A 61 -9.03 3.38 -4.70
CA THR A 61 -8.92 3.01 -6.12
C THR A 61 -9.28 1.55 -6.40
N GLY A 62 -9.03 0.65 -5.44
CA GLY A 62 -9.15 -0.80 -5.64
C GLY A 62 -8.00 -1.41 -6.44
N ASP A 63 -6.91 -0.66 -6.68
CA ASP A 63 -5.74 -1.08 -7.43
C ASP A 63 -4.83 -2.04 -6.63
N TYR A 64 -5.41 -3.14 -6.17
CA TYR A 64 -4.68 -4.18 -5.45
C TYR A 64 -3.70 -4.93 -6.38
N ALA A 65 -3.97 -4.97 -7.69
CA ALA A 65 -3.08 -5.61 -8.66
C ALA A 65 -1.71 -4.94 -8.76
N GLY A 66 -1.63 -3.63 -8.51
CA GLY A 66 -0.36 -2.89 -8.45
C GLY A 66 0.61 -3.40 -7.38
N LEU A 67 0.15 -4.10 -6.34
CA LEU A 67 1.01 -4.65 -5.28
C LEU A 67 2.10 -5.58 -5.82
N SER A 68 1.83 -6.30 -6.90
CA SER A 68 2.79 -7.15 -7.62
C SER A 68 4.05 -6.41 -8.09
N LEU A 69 3.96 -5.09 -8.33
CA LEU A 69 5.06 -4.23 -8.77
C LEU A 69 5.58 -3.29 -7.68
N LEU A 70 4.90 -3.18 -6.54
CA LEU A 70 5.21 -2.20 -5.50
C LEU A 70 6.64 -2.34 -4.98
N ASP A 71 7.08 -3.55 -4.61
CA ASP A 71 8.45 -3.77 -4.11
C ASP A 71 9.52 -3.51 -5.16
N PHE A 72 9.26 -3.87 -6.41
CA PHE A 72 10.14 -3.58 -7.52
C PHE A 72 10.36 -2.08 -7.64
N TYR A 73 9.28 -1.29 -7.70
CA TYR A 73 9.39 0.15 -7.80
C TYR A 73 10.05 0.78 -6.58
N ARG A 74 9.73 0.32 -5.35
CA ARG A 74 10.38 0.81 -4.14
C ARG A 74 11.89 0.56 -4.15
N SER A 75 12.32 -0.65 -4.53
CA SER A 75 13.74 -1.01 -4.63
C SER A 75 14.46 -0.22 -5.72
N TYR A 76 13.83 -0.09 -6.89
CA TYR A 76 14.33 0.72 -8.00
C TYR A 76 14.50 2.18 -7.59
N LEU A 77 13.48 2.80 -7.00
CA LEU A 77 13.50 4.21 -6.62
C LEU A 77 14.49 4.49 -5.50
N ALA A 78 14.59 3.60 -4.50
CA ALA A 78 15.64 3.70 -3.47
C ALA A 78 17.04 3.63 -4.11
N SER A 79 17.25 2.72 -5.07
CA SER A 79 18.51 2.64 -5.82
C SER A 79 18.80 3.91 -6.64
N VAL A 80 17.78 4.53 -7.24
CA VAL A 80 17.91 5.83 -7.93
C VAL A 80 18.31 6.92 -6.94
N ARG A 81 17.73 6.97 -5.73
CA ARG A 81 18.11 7.94 -4.68
C ARG A 81 19.56 7.76 -4.27
N ALA A 82 19.99 6.53 -4.02
CA ALA A 82 21.40 6.21 -3.74
C ALA A 82 22.31 6.71 -4.87
N LYS A 83 22.01 6.38 -6.13
CA LYS A 83 22.78 6.83 -7.31
C LYS A 83 22.89 8.36 -7.38
N VAL A 84 21.79 9.08 -7.19
CA VAL A 84 21.78 10.55 -7.23
C VAL A 84 22.67 11.15 -6.13
N LEU A 85 22.62 10.59 -4.92
CA LEU A 85 23.51 11.01 -3.82
C LEU A 85 24.98 10.71 -4.12
N SER A 86 25.29 9.55 -4.71
CA SER A 86 26.66 9.21 -5.11
C SER A 86 27.20 10.18 -6.16
N ILE A 87 26.39 10.56 -7.16
CA ILE A 87 26.78 11.55 -8.18
C ILE A 87 27.04 12.92 -7.54
N ARG A 88 26.16 13.37 -6.63
CA ARG A 88 26.37 14.62 -5.88
C ARG A 88 27.66 14.57 -5.06
N CYS A 89 27.93 13.45 -4.39
CA CYS A 89 29.14 13.25 -3.62
C CYS A 89 30.40 13.37 -4.48
N ALA A 90 30.37 12.84 -5.72
CA ALA A 90 31.50 12.93 -6.65
C ALA A 90 31.74 14.34 -7.21
N GLN A 91 30.73 15.22 -7.15
CA GLN A 91 30.80 16.61 -7.59
C GLN A 91 31.27 17.57 -6.47
N LEU A 92 31.36 17.11 -5.23
CA LEU A 92 31.84 17.93 -4.12
C LEU A 92 33.33 18.22 -4.24
N ASN A 93 33.71 19.45 -3.89
CA ASN A 93 35.11 19.80 -3.71
C ASN A 93 35.68 19.09 -2.47
N VAL A 94 36.91 18.59 -2.58
CA VAL A 94 37.63 17.76 -1.57
C VAL A 94 37.72 18.37 -0.15
N ARG A 95 37.34 19.64 0.03
CA ARG A 95 37.42 20.35 1.31
C ARG A 95 36.18 20.21 2.20
N ASP A 96 35.05 19.69 1.70
CA ASP A 96 33.83 19.54 2.51
C ASP A 96 33.63 18.11 3.02
N THR A 97 34.40 17.74 4.05
CA THR A 97 34.36 16.40 4.66
C THR A 97 33.02 16.10 5.37
N LYS A 98 32.30 17.13 5.82
CA LYS A 98 31.03 16.97 6.52
C LYS A 98 29.89 16.70 5.54
N GLU A 99 29.79 17.49 4.47
CA GLU A 99 28.78 17.27 3.43
C GLU A 99 29.01 15.94 2.72
N GLN A 100 30.27 15.60 2.43
CA GLN A 100 30.64 14.31 1.86
C GLN A 100 30.15 13.14 2.72
N LYS A 101 30.36 13.21 4.04
CA LYS A 101 29.89 12.16 4.96
C LYS A 101 28.36 12.03 4.92
N ILE A 102 27.62 13.13 4.99
CA ILE A 102 26.14 13.12 4.95
C ILE A 102 25.63 12.44 3.67
N LEU A 103 26.25 12.73 2.52
CA LEU A 103 25.86 12.12 1.25
C LEU A 103 26.16 10.61 1.24
N LEU A 104 27.32 10.19 1.72
CA LEU A 104 27.70 8.77 1.80
C LEU A 104 26.78 7.99 2.76
N ASP A 105 26.49 8.53 3.93
CA ASP A 105 25.53 7.94 4.88
C ASP A 105 24.16 7.77 4.22
N GLY A 106 23.73 8.76 3.41
CA GLY A 106 22.49 8.68 2.64
C GLY A 106 22.52 7.62 1.53
N VAL A 107 23.65 7.42 0.86
CA VAL A 107 23.84 6.34 -0.13
C VAL A 107 23.65 4.99 0.54
N GLU A 108 24.34 4.75 1.65
CA GLU A 108 24.25 3.49 2.41
C GLU A 108 22.81 3.26 2.89
N HIS A 109 22.16 4.29 3.42
CA HIS A 109 20.77 4.23 3.87
C HIS A 109 19.81 3.76 2.76
N TYR A 110 19.87 4.38 1.57
CA TYR A 110 18.98 4.00 0.48
C TYR A 110 19.32 2.65 -0.14
N LEU A 111 20.59 2.23 -0.17
CA LEU A 111 20.97 0.88 -0.61
C LEU A 111 20.48 -0.19 0.37
N ALA A 112 20.58 0.07 1.67
CA ALA A 112 20.03 -0.80 2.69
C ALA A 112 18.50 -0.92 2.51
N LEU A 113 17.80 0.22 2.35
CA LEU A 113 16.36 0.24 2.12
C LEU A 113 15.98 -0.56 0.85
N ALA A 114 16.68 -0.35 -0.27
CA ALA A 114 16.47 -1.09 -1.51
C ALA A 114 16.58 -2.61 -1.33
N SER A 115 17.54 -3.06 -0.52
CA SER A 115 17.76 -4.47 -0.18
C SER A 115 16.65 -5.04 0.70
N THR A 116 16.03 -4.24 1.57
CA THR A 116 14.90 -4.73 2.40
C THR A 116 13.70 -5.14 1.57
N TYR A 117 13.44 -4.46 0.45
CA TYR A 117 12.32 -4.77 -0.43
C TYR A 117 12.50 -6.06 -1.23
N THR A 118 13.72 -6.57 -1.34
CA THR A 118 14.02 -7.83 -2.04
C THR A 118 14.03 -9.04 -1.11
N GLN A 119 13.85 -8.85 0.20
CA GLN A 119 13.88 -9.95 1.15
C GLN A 119 12.57 -10.75 1.12
N PRO A 120 12.64 -12.09 1.18
CA PRO A 120 11.45 -12.92 1.24
C PRO A 120 10.67 -12.66 2.53
N ARG A 121 9.35 -12.60 2.42
CA ARG A 121 8.44 -12.42 3.56
C ARG A 121 7.65 -13.70 3.81
N LYS A 122 7.17 -13.86 5.04
CA LYS A 122 6.19 -14.89 5.41
C LYS A 122 4.85 -14.18 5.65
N PRO A 123 4.06 -13.94 4.59
CA PRO A 123 2.81 -13.22 4.74
C PRO A 123 1.80 -14.04 5.55
N SER A 124 0.93 -13.34 6.27
CA SER A 124 -0.13 -13.95 7.08
C SER A 124 -1.50 -13.33 6.78
N VAL A 125 -2.54 -14.13 6.95
CA VAL A 125 -3.94 -13.69 6.86
C VAL A 125 -4.47 -13.46 8.26
N ILE A 126 -4.96 -12.25 8.52
CA ILE A 126 -5.51 -11.84 9.80
C ILE A 126 -6.99 -11.54 9.61
N MET A 127 -7.85 -12.39 10.15
CA MET A 127 -9.29 -12.22 10.06
C MET A 127 -9.82 -11.52 11.31
N LEU A 128 -10.42 -10.35 11.13
CA LEU A 128 -11.16 -9.70 12.20
C LEU A 128 -12.62 -10.11 12.09
N HIS A 129 -13.18 -10.73 13.14
CA HIS A 129 -14.57 -11.20 13.17
C HIS A 129 -15.33 -10.59 14.36
N GLY A 130 -16.62 -10.30 14.19
CA GLY A 130 -17.46 -9.73 15.25
C GLY A 130 -18.57 -8.80 14.74
N LEU A 131 -19.55 -8.51 15.60
CA LEU A 131 -20.73 -7.71 15.26
C LEU A 131 -20.39 -6.28 14.81
N SER A 132 -21.26 -5.66 14.01
CA SER A 132 -21.10 -4.25 13.65
C SER A 132 -21.07 -3.38 14.91
N GLY A 133 -20.22 -2.35 14.94
CA GLY A 133 -20.07 -1.46 16.09
C GLY A 133 -19.23 -2.00 17.27
N SER A 134 -18.68 -3.22 17.19
CA SER A 134 -17.88 -3.82 18.28
C SER A 134 -16.43 -3.32 18.40
N GLY A 135 -16.07 -2.21 17.71
CA GLY A 135 -14.72 -1.64 17.74
C GLY A 135 -13.67 -2.32 16.83
N LYS A 136 -14.07 -3.27 15.95
CA LYS A 136 -13.13 -3.95 15.03
C LYS A 136 -12.30 -3.00 14.19
N SER A 137 -12.91 -1.98 13.61
CA SER A 137 -12.19 -1.03 12.75
C SER A 137 -11.23 -0.14 13.55
N THR A 138 -11.52 0.14 14.83
CA THR A 138 -10.58 0.80 15.75
C THR A 138 -9.38 -0.09 16.04
N LEU A 139 -9.63 -1.38 16.31
CA LEU A 139 -8.56 -2.36 16.48
C LEU A 139 -7.76 -2.53 15.19
N ALA A 140 -8.42 -2.61 14.04
CA ALA A 140 -7.80 -2.76 12.73
C ALA A 140 -6.87 -1.58 12.40
N ALA A 141 -7.28 -0.35 12.69
CA ALA A 141 -6.44 0.83 12.50
C ALA A 141 -5.18 0.75 13.36
N SER A 142 -5.33 0.42 14.65
CA SER A 142 -4.21 0.24 15.58
C SER A 142 -3.29 -0.93 15.19
N LEU A 143 -3.86 -2.00 14.65
CA LEU A 143 -3.12 -3.16 14.14
C LEU A 143 -2.36 -2.83 12.86
N ASN A 144 -2.95 -2.04 11.96
CA ASN A 144 -2.33 -1.66 10.70
C ASN A 144 -1.04 -0.85 10.91
N GLU A 145 -1.03 0.04 11.90
CA GLU A 145 0.17 0.81 12.28
C GLU A 145 1.33 -0.09 12.73
N ARG A 146 1.04 -1.28 13.26
CA ARG A 146 2.05 -2.17 13.85
C ARG A 146 2.44 -3.34 12.95
N LEU A 147 1.48 -3.88 12.22
CA LEU A 147 1.64 -5.12 11.46
C LEU A 147 2.08 -4.89 10.04
N LEU A 148 1.99 -3.64 9.54
CA LEU A 148 2.37 -3.28 8.17
C LEU A 148 1.74 -4.29 7.20
N ALA A 149 0.40 -4.30 7.18
CA ALA A 149 -0.40 -5.23 6.42
C ALA A 149 -1.34 -4.48 5.47
N ILE A 150 -1.76 -5.14 4.39
CA ILE A 150 -2.80 -4.62 3.52
C ILE A 150 -4.14 -4.83 4.19
N TRP A 151 -4.93 -3.78 4.32
CA TRP A 151 -6.22 -3.80 4.99
C TRP A 151 -7.34 -3.78 3.96
N ILE A 152 -8.05 -4.90 3.84
CA ILE A 152 -9.24 -5.02 3.01
C ILE A 152 -10.49 -5.06 3.88
N ARG A 153 -11.52 -4.33 3.46
CA ARG A 153 -12.75 -4.15 4.23
C ARG A 153 -13.97 -4.55 3.43
N SER A 154 -14.82 -5.36 4.04
CA SER A 154 -16.05 -5.82 3.40
C SER A 154 -17.01 -4.69 3.01
N ASP A 155 -17.10 -3.61 3.78
CA ASP A 155 -17.97 -2.47 3.46
C ASP A 155 -17.45 -1.62 2.30
N VAL A 156 -16.13 -1.46 2.20
CA VAL A 156 -15.46 -0.80 1.08
C VAL A 156 -15.67 -1.60 -0.20
N GLU A 157 -15.36 -2.89 -0.19
CA GLU A 157 -15.48 -3.72 -1.41
C GLU A 157 -16.95 -3.94 -1.80
N ARG A 158 -17.86 -4.00 -0.83
CA ARG A 158 -19.31 -4.02 -1.10
C ARG A 158 -19.77 -2.74 -1.79
N LYS A 159 -19.38 -1.56 -1.30
CA LYS A 159 -19.66 -0.28 -1.97
C LYS A 159 -19.03 -0.22 -3.37
N ARG A 160 -17.83 -0.75 -3.55
CA ARG A 160 -17.14 -0.83 -4.85
C ARG A 160 -17.94 -1.65 -5.86
N LEU A 161 -18.51 -2.79 -5.45
CA LEU A 161 -19.40 -3.60 -6.30
C LEU A 161 -20.67 -2.85 -6.74
N PHE A 162 -21.04 -1.78 -6.05
CA PHE A 162 -22.17 -0.91 -6.41
C PHE A 162 -21.74 0.38 -7.13
N GLY A 163 -20.47 0.49 -7.56
CA GLY A 163 -19.96 1.68 -8.26
C GLY A 163 -19.96 2.94 -7.37
N LEU A 164 -19.92 2.78 -6.05
CA LEU A 164 -19.94 3.90 -5.10
C LEU A 164 -18.53 4.46 -4.80
N PHE A 165 -17.51 3.95 -5.50
CA PHE A 165 -16.14 4.46 -5.51
C PHE A 165 -15.80 4.85 -6.94
N ASP A 166 -15.37 6.09 -7.10
CA ASP A 166 -14.97 6.76 -8.35
C ASP A 166 -16.06 6.84 -9.43
N GLY A 167 -16.45 8.08 -9.74
CA GLY A 167 -17.55 8.44 -10.67
C GLY A 167 -17.34 8.07 -12.14
N SER A 168 -16.76 6.92 -12.45
CA SER A 168 -16.48 6.43 -13.81
C SER A 168 -16.77 4.95 -14.05
N GLN A 169 -17.22 4.16 -13.06
CA GLN A 169 -17.63 2.77 -13.27
C GLN A 169 -19.08 2.59 -12.80
N GLY A 170 -19.97 2.30 -13.76
CA GLY A 170 -21.37 1.99 -13.46
C GLY A 170 -21.50 0.85 -12.47
N SER A 171 -22.56 0.89 -11.66
CA SER A 171 -22.85 -0.12 -10.64
C SER A 171 -22.80 -1.55 -11.22
N LEU A 172 -21.85 -2.39 -10.77
CA LEU A 172 -21.72 -3.79 -11.20
C LEU A 172 -22.90 -4.65 -10.70
N LEU A 173 -23.49 -4.26 -9.57
CA LEU A 173 -24.67 -4.88 -8.98
C LEU A 173 -25.80 -3.85 -8.85
N LYS A 174 -27.06 -4.28 -8.83
CA LYS A 174 -28.24 -3.44 -8.52
C LYS A 174 -29.05 -4.10 -7.41
N GLY A 175 -29.76 -3.31 -6.60
CA GLY A 175 -30.63 -3.82 -5.54
C GLY A 175 -30.11 -3.53 -4.13
N ASP A 176 -30.54 -4.35 -3.16
CA ASP A 176 -30.13 -4.19 -1.75
C ASP A 176 -28.68 -4.65 -1.56
N MET A 177 -27.84 -3.74 -1.09
CA MET A 177 -26.43 -3.95 -0.80
C MET A 177 -26.18 -5.05 0.25
N TYR A 178 -27.20 -5.39 1.05
CA TYR A 178 -27.11 -6.40 2.11
C TYR A 178 -27.83 -7.71 1.79
N ALA A 179 -28.32 -7.86 0.56
CA ALA A 179 -28.95 -9.09 0.14
C ALA A 179 -27.96 -10.30 0.22
N PRO A 180 -28.46 -11.53 0.49
CA PRO A 180 -27.62 -12.71 0.66
C PRO A 180 -26.67 -12.99 -0.51
N GLU A 181 -27.12 -12.74 -1.75
CA GLU A 181 -26.33 -12.89 -2.97
C GLU A 181 -25.19 -11.88 -3.05
N VAL A 182 -25.43 -10.61 -2.70
CA VAL A 182 -24.40 -9.57 -2.64
C VAL A 182 -23.37 -9.90 -1.58
N THR A 183 -23.82 -10.39 -0.43
CA THR A 183 -22.93 -10.83 0.64
C THR A 183 -22.03 -11.96 0.15
N LYS A 184 -22.57 -12.97 -0.54
CA LYS A 184 -21.77 -14.06 -1.14
C LYS A 184 -20.72 -13.53 -2.12
N VAL A 185 -21.10 -12.62 -3.02
CA VAL A 185 -20.16 -12.01 -3.99
C VAL A 185 -19.08 -11.20 -3.30
N THR A 186 -19.44 -10.43 -2.26
CA THR A 186 -18.48 -9.64 -1.46
C THR A 186 -17.45 -10.53 -0.79
N TYR A 187 -17.86 -11.62 -0.13
CA TYR A 187 -16.93 -12.53 0.53
C TYR A 187 -16.04 -13.29 -0.46
N GLN A 188 -16.57 -13.66 -1.63
CA GLN A 188 -15.74 -14.25 -2.68
C GLN A 188 -14.67 -13.28 -3.15
N ARG A 189 -15.04 -12.01 -3.41
CA ARG A 189 -14.09 -10.96 -3.77
C ARG A 189 -13.02 -10.74 -2.70
N LEU A 190 -13.39 -10.71 -1.42
CA LEU A 190 -12.42 -10.60 -0.33
C LEU A 190 -11.44 -11.78 -0.32
N LEU A 191 -11.92 -13.00 -0.55
CA LEU A 191 -11.08 -14.19 -0.62
C LEU A 191 -10.10 -14.10 -1.81
N ASP A 192 -10.58 -13.69 -2.98
CA ASP A 192 -9.75 -13.56 -4.18
C ASP A 192 -8.66 -12.49 -4.00
N LEU A 193 -9.03 -11.32 -3.42
CA LEU A 193 -8.06 -10.29 -3.04
C LEU A 193 -7.05 -10.80 -2.02
N THR A 194 -7.50 -11.53 -1.00
CA THR A 194 -6.62 -12.10 0.03
C THR A 194 -5.59 -13.04 -0.61
N LYS A 195 -6.00 -13.88 -1.57
CA LYS A 195 -5.08 -14.78 -2.28
C LYS A 195 -4.02 -14.00 -3.05
N SER A 196 -4.44 -13.03 -3.89
CA SER A 196 -3.53 -12.20 -4.68
C SER A 196 -2.52 -11.46 -3.78
N ILE A 197 -2.98 -10.85 -2.69
CA ILE A 197 -2.12 -10.09 -1.78
C ILE A 197 -1.08 -11.00 -1.09
N ILE A 198 -1.48 -12.21 -0.71
CA ILE A 198 -0.57 -13.21 -0.13
C ILE A 198 0.45 -13.69 -1.17
N GLU A 199 0.01 -13.92 -2.42
CA GLU A 199 0.89 -14.29 -3.55
C GLU A 199 1.90 -13.18 -3.86
N ASP A 200 1.50 -11.92 -3.75
CA ASP A 200 2.37 -10.74 -3.87
C ASP A 200 3.30 -10.55 -2.64
N GLY A 201 3.20 -11.41 -1.62
CA GLY A 201 4.11 -11.44 -0.49
C GLY A 201 3.76 -10.49 0.66
N TYR A 202 2.52 -10.00 0.72
CA TYR A 202 2.06 -9.08 1.76
C TYR A 202 1.12 -9.76 2.75
N SER A 203 1.29 -9.46 4.05
CA SER A 203 0.27 -9.82 5.05
C SER A 203 -1.00 -9.01 4.84
N VAL A 204 -2.15 -9.58 5.18
CA VAL A 204 -3.46 -8.98 4.92
C VAL A 204 -4.38 -9.07 6.12
N ILE A 205 -5.04 -7.96 6.44
CA ILE A 205 -6.12 -7.86 7.42
C ILE A 205 -7.44 -7.87 6.65
N VAL A 206 -8.26 -8.88 6.90
CA VAL A 206 -9.61 -9.01 6.34
C VAL A 206 -10.62 -8.57 7.39
N ASP A 207 -11.15 -7.34 7.25
CA ASP A 207 -12.16 -6.77 8.15
C ASP A 207 -13.58 -6.98 7.60
N ALA A 208 -14.24 -8.01 8.14
CA ALA A 208 -15.63 -8.32 7.86
C ALA A 208 -16.34 -8.76 9.14
N THR A 209 -17.67 -8.82 9.12
CA THR A 209 -18.41 -9.28 10.30
C THR A 209 -18.20 -10.77 10.56
N PHE A 210 -18.03 -11.57 9.49
CA PHE A 210 -17.86 -13.03 9.53
C PHE A 210 -18.90 -13.70 10.45
N LEU A 211 -20.18 -13.40 10.26
CA LEU A 211 -21.25 -13.91 11.13
C LEU A 211 -21.49 -15.41 10.90
N GLN A 212 -21.45 -15.85 9.64
CA GLN A 212 -21.76 -17.22 9.30
C GLN A 212 -20.49 -18.09 9.32
N LEU A 213 -20.60 -19.31 9.86
CA LEU A 213 -19.47 -20.25 9.90
C LEU A 213 -18.91 -20.54 8.49
N LYS A 214 -19.78 -20.66 7.49
CA LYS A 214 -19.39 -20.88 6.09
C LYS A 214 -18.48 -19.77 5.53
N GLU A 215 -18.70 -18.53 5.95
CA GLU A 215 -17.88 -17.36 5.54
C GLU A 215 -16.48 -17.41 6.16
N ARG A 216 -16.33 -18.05 7.34
CA ARG A 216 -15.02 -18.25 7.96
C ARG A 216 -14.31 -19.46 7.36
N GLN A 217 -15.05 -20.55 7.17
CA GLN A 217 -14.52 -21.79 6.61
C GLN A 217 -13.91 -21.61 5.23
N MET A 218 -14.44 -20.73 4.37
CA MET A 218 -13.83 -20.48 3.06
C MET A 218 -12.40 -19.90 3.14
N PHE A 219 -12.10 -19.09 4.16
CA PHE A 219 -10.76 -18.55 4.39
C PHE A 219 -9.87 -19.59 5.04
N TYR A 220 -10.38 -20.33 6.03
CA TYR A 220 -9.62 -21.43 6.62
C TYR A 220 -9.25 -22.47 5.56
N GLN A 221 -10.19 -22.96 4.76
CA GLN A 221 -9.87 -23.92 3.69
C GLN A 221 -8.85 -23.39 2.67
N ALA A 222 -8.78 -22.09 2.44
CA ALA A 222 -7.84 -21.48 1.51
C ALA A 222 -6.44 -21.25 2.10
N PHE A 223 -6.31 -21.06 3.42
CA PHE A 223 -5.07 -20.62 4.07
C PHE A 223 -4.63 -21.48 5.27
N ASP A 224 -5.44 -22.45 5.67
CA ASP A 224 -5.12 -23.45 6.69
C ASP A 224 -4.15 -24.44 6.06
N LYS A 225 -2.87 -24.23 6.36
CA LYS A 225 -1.80 -25.16 5.98
C LYS A 225 -1.84 -26.34 6.94
N THR A 226 -2.71 -27.32 6.67
CA THR A 226 -2.59 -28.63 7.32
C THR A 226 -1.46 -29.47 6.72
N ASP A 227 -0.80 -29.05 5.63
CA ASP A 227 0.40 -29.73 5.10
C ASP A 227 1.29 -28.75 4.30
N VAL A 228 2.45 -28.36 4.86
CA VAL A 228 3.83 -28.33 4.26
C VAL A 228 4.83 -28.14 5.41
#